data_AF-A0A5F9DED4-F1
#
_entry.id   AF-A0A5F9DED4-F1
#
_cell.length_a   1.000
_cell.length_b   1.000
_cell.length_c   1.000
_cell.angle_alpha   90.00
_cell.angle_beta   90.00
_cell.angle_gamma   90.00
#
_symmetry.space_group_name_H-M   'P 1'
#
loop_
_entity.id
_entity.type
_entity.pdbx_description
1 polymer ?
#
loop_
_entity_poly.entity_id
_entity_poly.type
_entity_poly.pdbx_seq_one_letter_code
_entity_poly.pdbx_strand_id
1 'polypeptide(L)'
;MDRHIPLHALPEEIQKMSPEEKVCKYCGVSYLILHEFKAMEEKVKAMEKELKFYQGSIEREKRLQEKLQSLSQDFEQYKIDNESKIERLSMFFSIIYFERKVLKISIC
;
A
#
# COMPACT_ATOMS: atom_id res chain seq x y z
N MET A 1 22.78 30.74 -10.86
CA MET A 1 22.03 31.83 -11.53
C MET A 1 20.90 32.22 -10.60
N ASP A 2 20.91 33.45 -10.10
CA ASP A 2 19.87 33.97 -9.20
C ASP A 2 18.52 33.99 -9.89
N ARG A 3 17.64 33.08 -9.46
CA ARG A 3 16.25 33.02 -9.91
C ARG A 3 15.54 34.24 -9.36
N HIS A 4 15.38 35.27 -10.19
CA HIS A 4 14.55 36.42 -9.87
C HIS A 4 13.10 35.95 -9.78
N ILE A 5 12.60 35.80 -8.55
CA ILE A 5 11.19 35.52 -8.30
C ILE A 5 10.47 36.86 -8.46
N PRO A 6 9.51 37.00 -9.39
CA PRO A 6 8.68 38.20 -9.44
C PRO A 6 7.99 38.39 -8.08
N LEU A 7 8.25 39.52 -7.43
CA LEU A 7 7.77 39.84 -6.08
C LEU A 7 6.26 40.08 -6.01
N HIS A 8 5.64 40.34 -7.16
CA HIS A 8 4.21 40.65 -7.26
C HIS A 8 3.49 39.61 -8.13
N ALA A 9 2.31 39.20 -7.68
CA ALA A 9 1.42 38.34 -8.45
C ALA A 9 0.95 39.06 -9.72
N LEU A 10 0.65 38.29 -10.75
CA LEU A 10 0.06 38.83 -11.98
C LEU A 10 -1.33 39.42 -11.65
N PRO A 11 -1.70 40.61 -12.15
CA PRO A 11 -3.02 41.19 -11.93
C PRO A 11 -4.16 40.26 -12.35
N GLU A 12 -5.29 40.30 -11.65
CA GLU A 12 -6.43 39.41 -11.89
C GLU A 12 -7.00 39.54 -13.31
N GLU A 13 -6.97 40.74 -13.86
CA GLU A 13 -7.43 41.05 -15.22
C GLU A 13 -6.67 40.21 -16.23
N ILE A 14 -5.35 40.13 -16.09
CA ILE A 14 -4.46 39.38 -16.98
C ILE A 14 -4.60 37.88 -16.74
N GLN A 15 -4.80 37.45 -15.49
CA GLN A 15 -5.04 36.03 -15.19
C GLN A 15 -6.31 35.52 -15.87
N LYS A 16 -7.39 36.32 -15.87
CA LYS A 16 -8.71 35.99 -16.44
C LYS A 16 -8.81 36.11 -17.96
N MET A 17 -7.82 36.72 -18.64
CA MET A 17 -7.77 36.80 -20.11
C MET A 17 -7.69 35.43 -20.79
N SER A 18 -8.19 35.33 -22.02
CA SER A 18 -8.13 34.08 -22.78
C SER A 18 -6.68 33.74 -23.17
N PRO A 19 -6.35 32.45 -23.41
CA PRO A 19 -5.03 32.07 -23.88
C PRO A 19 -4.67 32.70 -25.24
N GLU A 20 -5.65 32.94 -26.11
CA GLU A 20 -5.41 33.55 -27.43
C GLU A 20 -4.96 35.01 -27.32
N GLU A 21 -5.44 35.73 -26.30
CA GLU A 21 -5.05 37.12 -26.01
C GLU A 21 -3.64 37.23 -25.41
N LYS A 22 -3.17 36.15 -24.78
CA LYS A 22 -1.85 36.06 -24.16
C LYS A 22 -0.74 35.70 -25.14
N VAL A 23 -1.07 35.42 -26.40
CA VAL A 23 -0.13 34.93 -27.41
C VAL A 23 0.19 36.01 -28.45
N CYS A 24 1.47 36.11 -28.80
CA CYS A 24 1.96 36.94 -29.89
C CYS A 24 1.34 36.53 -31.23
N LYS A 25 0.62 37.44 -31.90
CA LYS A 25 -0.02 37.18 -33.21
C LYS A 25 0.96 36.84 -34.34
N TYR A 26 2.21 37.28 -34.24
CA TYR A 26 3.22 37.09 -35.28
C TYR A 26 4.10 35.86 -35.02
N CYS A 27 4.39 35.57 -33.76
CA CYS A 27 5.38 34.59 -33.34
C CYS A 27 4.77 33.38 -32.59
N GLY A 28 3.51 33.46 -32.17
CA GLY A 28 2.81 32.38 -31.46
C GLY A 28 3.30 32.14 -30.03
N VAL A 29 4.22 32.98 -29.54
CA VAL A 29 4.83 32.85 -28.24
C VAL A 29 3.97 33.54 -27.17
N SER A 30 3.73 32.89 -26.04
CA SER A 30 3.00 33.49 -24.91
C SER A 30 3.80 34.66 -24.32
N TYR A 31 3.12 35.77 -24.03
CA TYR A 31 3.72 36.88 -23.28
C TYR A 31 3.99 36.51 -21.81
N LEU A 32 3.45 35.39 -21.34
CA LEU A 32 3.49 34.95 -19.94
C LEU A 32 4.21 33.62 -19.73
N ILE A 33 5.08 33.22 -20.66
CA ILE A 33 5.85 31.97 -20.61
C ILE A 33 6.44 31.70 -19.22
N LEU A 34 7.09 32.70 -18.61
CA LEU A 34 7.73 32.53 -17.30
C LEU A 34 6.74 32.18 -16.19
N HIS A 35 5.54 32.77 -16.21
CA HIS A 35 4.48 32.47 -15.25
C HIS A 35 3.92 31.07 -15.47
N GLU A 36 3.71 30.69 -16.73
CA GLU A 36 3.25 29.35 -17.11
C GLU A 36 4.26 28.28 -16.66
N PHE A 37 5.55 28.49 -16.90
CA PHE A 37 6.60 27.59 -16.42
C PHE A 37 6.63 27.49 -14.90
N LYS A 38 6.47 28.60 -14.18
CA LYS A 38 6.44 28.58 -12.72
C LYS A 38 5.22 27.81 -12.18
N ALA A 39 4.04 28.04 -12.75
CA ALA A 39 2.83 27.31 -12.38
C ALA A 39 2.96 25.81 -12.67
N MET A 40 3.59 25.44 -13.79
CA MET A 40 3.91 24.05 -14.09
C MET A 40 4.94 23.48 -13.10
N GLU A 41 6.00 24.21 -12.77
CA GLU A 41 7.02 23.79 -11.79
C GLU A 41 6.40 23.54 -10.41
N GLU A 42 5.49 24.41 -9.96
CA GLU A 42 4.76 24.25 -8.69
C GLU A 42 3.84 23.02 -8.70
N LYS A 43 3.11 22.80 -9.81
CA LYS A 43 2.28 21.59 -9.98
C LYS A 43 3.12 20.31 -9.96
N VAL A 44 4.25 20.30 -10.66
CA VAL A 44 5.18 19.16 -10.66
C VAL A 44 5.72 18.91 -9.26
N LYS A 45 6.13 19.95 -8.52
CA LYS A 45 6.57 19.80 -7.12
C LYS A 45 5.47 19.27 -6.19
N ALA A 46 4.22 19.68 -6.40
CA ALA A 46 3.09 19.16 -5.64
C ALA A 46 2.88 17.66 -5.93
N MET A 47 2.83 17.30 -7.21
CA MET A 47 2.73 15.89 -7.65
C MET A 47 3.89 15.03 -7.15
N GLU A 48 5.13 15.52 -7.17
CA GLU A 48 6.29 14.80 -6.64
C GLU A 48 6.17 14.49 -5.14
N LYS A 49 5.59 15.41 -4.37
CA LYS A 49 5.33 15.17 -2.94
C LYS A 49 4.27 14.10 -2.74
N GLU A 50 3.19 14.14 -3.52
CA GLU A 50 2.14 13.13 -3.48
C GLU A 50 2.69 11.74 -3.86
N LEU A 51 3.48 11.65 -4.93
CA LEU A 51 4.11 10.39 -5.34
C LEU A 51 5.00 9.79 -4.26
N LYS A 52 5.81 10.61 -3.56
CA LYS A 52 6.63 10.15 -2.43
C LYS A 52 5.76 9.61 -1.28
N PHE A 53 4.62 10.24 -1.02
CA PHE A 53 3.67 9.75 -0.01
C PHE A 53 3.08 8.39 -0.40
N TYR A 54 2.68 8.22 -1.68
CA TYR A 54 2.16 6.95 -2.18
C TYR A 54 3.20 5.83 -2.17
N GLN A 55 4.45 6.13 -2.56
CA GLN A 55 5.56 5.16 -2.47
C GLN A 55 5.74 4.63 -1.05
N GLY A 56 5.75 5.53 -0.05
CA GLY A 56 5.83 5.12 1.36
C GLY A 56 4.63 4.28 1.81
N SER A 57 3.44 4.50 1.23
CA SER A 57 2.26 3.69 1.50
C SER A 57 2.40 2.27 0.96
N ILE A 58 2.92 2.11 -0.26
CA ILE A 58 3.18 0.79 -0.88
C ILE A 58 4.15 -0.03 -0.02
N GLU A 59 5.22 0.58 0.49
CA GLU A 59 6.17 -0.12 1.37
C GLU A 59 5.56 -0.55 2.71
N ARG A 60 4.61 0.22 3.25
CA ARG A 60 3.87 -0.15 4.46
C ARG A 60 2.91 -1.30 4.18
N GLU A 61 2.19 -1.23 3.07
CA GLU A 61 1.24 -2.27 2.66
C GLU A 61 1.95 -3.60 2.39
N LYS A 62 3.10 -3.57 1.69
CA LYS A 62 3.92 -4.76 1.47
C LYS A 62 4.36 -5.43 2.78
N ARG A 63 4.84 -4.64 3.75
CA ARG A 63 5.23 -5.17 5.08
C ARG A 63 4.03 -5.76 5.84
N LEU A 64 2.85 -5.18 5.70
CA LEU A 64 1.64 -5.73 6.30
C LEU A 64 1.23 -7.05 5.62
N GLN A 65 1.33 -7.12 4.30
CA GLN A 65 1.07 -8.34 3.55
C GLN A 65 2.02 -9.48 3.93
N GLU A 66 3.32 -9.19 4.11
CA GLU A 66 4.31 -10.16 4.58
C GLU A 66 3.95 -10.69 5.98
N LYS A 67 3.53 -9.82 6.91
CA LYS A 67 3.08 -10.22 8.26
C LYS A 67 1.79 -11.06 8.23
N LEU A 68 0.85 -10.72 7.35
CA LEU A 68 -0.36 -11.52 7.18
C LEU A 68 -0.03 -12.91 6.65
N GLN A 69 0.92 -13.00 5.71
CA GLN A 69 1.35 -14.28 5.17
C GLN A 69 2.03 -15.14 6.23
N SER A 70 2.93 -14.58 7.05
CA SER A 70 3.56 -15.33 8.14
C SER A 70 2.52 -15.79 9.16
N LEU A 71 1.60 -14.92 9.56
CA LEU A 71 0.57 -15.26 10.53
C LEU A 71 -0.38 -16.34 10.01
N SER A 72 -0.71 -16.30 8.71
CA SER A 72 -1.53 -17.34 8.08
C SER A 72 -0.82 -18.70 8.06
N GLN A 73 0.50 -18.72 7.84
CA GLN A 73 1.30 -19.95 7.88
C GLN A 73 1.35 -20.52 9.30
N ASP A 74 1.59 -19.68 10.30
CA ASP A 74 1.59 -20.08 11.71
C ASP A 74 0.23 -20.66 12.13
N PHE A 75 -0.86 -20.07 11.64
CA PHE A 75 -2.22 -20.55 11.92
C PHE A 75 -2.48 -21.93 11.30
N GLU A 76 -2.11 -22.16 10.04
CA GLU A 76 -2.25 -23.47 9.41
C GLU A 76 -1.39 -24.53 10.10
N GLN A 77 -0.16 -24.18 10.49
CA GLN A 77 0.70 -25.08 11.25
C GLN A 77 0.06 -25.45 12.59
N TYR A 78 -0.49 -24.47 13.31
CA TYR A 78 -1.18 -24.71 14.57
C TYR A 78 -2.39 -25.63 14.40
N LYS A 79 -3.14 -25.48 13.30
CA LYS A 79 -4.27 -26.35 12.98
C LYS A 79 -3.84 -27.80 12.77
N ILE A 80 -2.81 -28.03 11.95
CA ILE A 80 -2.24 -29.37 11.71
C ILE A 80 -1.74 -30.00 13.02
N ASP A 81 -1.02 -29.22 13.83
CA ASP A 81 -0.52 -29.66 15.12
C ASP A 81 -1.66 -30.07 16.07
N ASN A 82 -2.77 -29.34 16.05
CA ASN A 82 -3.94 -29.66 16.86
C ASN A 82 -4.67 -30.91 16.36
N GLU A 83 -4.84 -31.06 15.04
CA GLU A 83 -5.42 -32.26 14.42
C GLU A 83 -4.60 -33.51 14.78
N SER A 84 -3.27 -33.45 14.67
CA SER A 84 -2.39 -34.58 15.05
C SER A 84 -2.45 -34.91 16.55
N LYS A 85 -2.66 -33.93 17.43
CA LYS A 85 -2.88 -34.16 18.87
C LYS A 85 -4.20 -34.89 19.11
N ILE A 86 -5.27 -34.50 18.42
CA ILE A 86 -6.58 -35.14 18.52
C ILE A 86 -6.52 -36.59 18.02
N GLU A 87 -5.87 -36.84 16.89
CA GLU A 87 -5.68 -38.20 16.35
C GLU A 87 -4.87 -39.10 17.29
N ARG A 88 -3.80 -38.57 17.90
CA ARG A 88 -3.05 -39.32 18.91
C ARG A 88 -3.92 -39.68 20.11
N LEU A 89 -4.69 -38.72 20.63
CA LEU A 89 -5.61 -38.97 21.75
C LEU A 89 -6.66 -40.03 21.37
N SER A 90 -7.26 -39.95 20.19
CA SER A 90 -8.25 -40.93 19.74
C SER A 90 -7.65 -42.34 19.60
N MET A 91 -6.42 -42.46 19.11
CA MET A 91 -5.67 -43.71 19.07
C MET A 91 -5.40 -44.25 20.48
N PHE A 92 -4.95 -43.40 21.42
CA PHE A 92 -4.74 -43.79 22.82
C PHE A 92 -6.03 -44.31 23.47
N PHE A 93 -7.16 -43.62 23.29
CA PHE A 93 -8.46 -44.07 23.81
C PHE A 93 -8.87 -45.42 23.22
N SER A 94 -8.66 -45.62 21.92
CA SER A 94 -8.92 -46.89 21.23
C SER A 94 -8.12 -48.05 21.82
N ILE A 95 -6.83 -47.84 22.08
CA ILE A 95 -5.94 -48.85 22.69
C ILE A 95 -6.42 -49.21 24.11
N ILE A 96 -6.72 -48.22 24.95
CA ILE A 96 -7.20 -48.45 26.32
C ILE A 96 -8.53 -49.22 26.32
N TYR A 97 -9.42 -48.92 25.38
CA TYR A 97 -10.68 -49.64 25.24
C TYR A 97 -10.46 -51.11 24.86
N PHE A 98 -9.53 -51.38 23.93
CA PHE A 98 -9.18 -52.73 23.52
C PHE A 98 -8.55 -53.54 24.66
N GLU A 99 -7.55 -52.97 25.35
CA GLU A 99 -6.91 -53.56 26.54
C GLU A 99 -7.93 -53.96 27.61
N ARG A 100 -8.86 -53.04 27.94
CA ARG A 100 -9.94 -53.32 28.91
C ARG A 100 -10.90 -54.42 28.44
N LYS A 101 -11.14 -54.55 27.14
CA LYS A 101 -12.01 -55.59 26.57
C LYS A 101 -11.33 -56.96 26.60
N VAL A 102 -10.04 -57.03 26.29
CA VAL A 102 -9.23 -58.26 26.35
C VAL A 102 -9.10 -58.75 27.80
N LEU A 103 -8.82 -57.86 28.76
CA LEU A 103 -8.71 -58.23 30.18
C LEU A 103 -10.03 -58.83 30.74
N LYS A 104 -11.18 -58.31 30.30
CA LYS A 104 -12.50 -58.85 30.68
C LYS A 104 -12.76 -60.25 30.10
N ILE A 105 -12.25 -60.54 28.91
CA ILE A 105 -12.39 -61.87 28.29
C ILE A 105 -11.48 -62.89 28.97
N SER A 106 -10.30 -62.48 29.45
CA SER A 106 -9.34 -63.38 30.10
C SER A 106 -9.68 -63.77 31.55
N ILE A 107 -10.69 -63.14 32.16
CA ILE A 107 -11.15 -63.40 33.55
C ILE A 107 -12.42 -64.27 33.57
N CYS A 108 -13.05 -64.51 32.42
CA CYS A 108 -14.12 -65.51 32.23
C CYS A 108 -13.52 -66.86 31.82
#